data_AF-A0A1V4VLG2-F1
#
_entry.id   AF-A0A1V4VLG2-F1
#
_cell.length_a   1.000
_cell.length_b   1.000
_cell.length_c   1.000
_cell.angle_alpha   90.00
_cell.angle_beta   90.00
_cell.angle_gamma   90.00
#
_symmetry.space_group_name_H-M   'P 1'
#
loop_
_entity.id
_entity.type
_entity.pdbx_description
1 polymer ?
#
loop_
_entity_poly.entity_id
_entity_poly.type
_entity_poly.pdbx_seq_one_letter_code
_entity_poly.pdbx_strand_id
1 'polypeptide(L)'
;MTYEVYKPKTEQDLTISISKNHLTLNKKLASKLNMSHVELAYDQLTKTIRIKPTVNDKGLTVNKNKIGARGFLKHFKIQCKGKYCTTFDENENALYIRL
;
A
#
# COMPACT_ATOMS: atom_id res chain seq x y z
N MET A 1 -25.51 -12.12 -32.41
CA MET A 1 -24.58 -12.63 -31.39
C MET A 1 -24.64 -11.70 -30.20
N THR A 2 -24.92 -12.21 -29.01
CA THR A 2 -25.12 -11.40 -27.80
C THR A 2 -23.84 -11.42 -26.99
N TYR A 3 -23.19 -10.27 -26.84
CA TYR A 3 -21.99 -10.13 -26.02
C TYR A 3 -22.38 -9.89 -24.55
N GLU A 4 -21.69 -10.55 -23.62
CA GLU A 4 -21.77 -10.18 -22.21
C GLU A 4 -20.98 -8.90 -21.96
N VAL A 5 -21.65 -7.88 -21.42
CA VAL A 5 -21.03 -6.61 -21.07
C VAL A 5 -20.43 -6.71 -19.67
N TYR A 6 -19.10 -6.77 -19.60
CA TYR A 6 -18.38 -6.66 -18.33
C TYR A 6 -18.67 -5.31 -17.66
N LYS A 7 -19.26 -5.34 -16.46
CA LYS A 7 -19.38 -4.17 -15.59
C LYS A 7 -18.41 -4.33 -14.44
N PRO A 8 -17.36 -3.50 -14.34
CA PRO A 8 -16.45 -3.57 -13.21
C PRO A 8 -17.21 -3.28 -11.92
N LYS A 9 -17.01 -4.11 -10.89
CA LYS A 9 -17.40 -3.76 -9.52
C LYS A 9 -16.64 -2.49 -9.14
N THR A 10 -17.36 -1.50 -8.62
CA THR A 10 -16.79 -0.25 -8.11
C THR A 10 -15.60 -0.59 -7.21
N GLU A 11 -14.39 -0.14 -7.59
CA GLU A 11 -13.19 -0.41 -6.80
C GLU A 11 -13.38 0.12 -5.37
N GLN A 12 -13.12 -0.71 -4.38
CA GLN A 12 -13.03 -0.24 -3.01
C GLN A 12 -11.87 0.77 -2.93
N ASP A 13 -12.23 2.01 -2.59
CA ASP A 13 -11.42 3.20 -2.77
C ASP A 13 -10.10 3.21 -1.95
N LEU A 14 -10.00 2.35 -0.94
CA LEU A 14 -8.89 2.28 0.01
C LEU A 14 -8.25 0.89 0.03
N THR A 15 -7.80 0.43 -1.14
CA THR A 15 -7.13 -0.88 -1.28
C THR A 15 -5.67 -0.75 -1.67
N ILE A 16 -4.85 -1.67 -1.17
CA ILE A 16 -3.42 -1.82 -1.53
C ILE A 16 -3.18 -3.24 -2.01
N SER A 17 -2.40 -3.37 -3.08
CA SER A 17 -1.95 -4.66 -3.61
C SER A 17 -0.52 -4.95 -3.17
N ILE A 18 -0.32 -6.12 -2.56
CA ILE A 18 0.99 -6.61 -2.13
C ILE A 18 1.47 -7.66 -3.14
N SER A 19 2.62 -7.40 -3.73
CA SER A 19 3.33 -8.30 -4.64
C SER A 19 4.67 -8.73 -4.03
N LYS A 20 5.43 -9.58 -4.74
CA LYS A 20 6.75 -10.05 -4.29
C LYS A 20 7.73 -8.91 -3.99
N ASN A 21 7.68 -7.83 -4.77
CA ASN A 21 8.67 -6.76 -4.73
C ASN A 21 8.09 -5.39 -4.37
N HIS A 22 6.78 -5.21 -4.52
CA HIS A 22 6.15 -3.90 -4.45
C HIS A 22 4.84 -3.91 -3.66
N LEU A 23 4.59 -2.81 -2.96
CA LEU A 23 3.26 -2.41 -2.48
C LEU A 23 2.69 -1.42 -3.50
N THR A 24 1.49 -1.68 -4.01
CA THR A 24 0.83 -0.81 -5.01
C THR A 24 -0.41 -0.18 -4.40
N LEU A 25 -0.39 1.14 -4.27
CA LEU A 25 -1.46 1.97 -3.76
C LEU A 25 -2.56 2.16 -4.82
N ASN A 26 -3.82 2.27 -4.38
CA ASN A 26 -4.87 2.83 -5.24
C ASN A 26 -4.52 4.30 -5.59
N LYS A 27 -4.93 4.79 -6.76
CA LYS A 27 -4.69 6.17 -7.22
C LYS A 27 -5.18 7.20 -6.20
N LYS A 28 -6.37 7.01 -5.63
CA LYS A 28 -6.92 7.93 -4.60
C LYS A 28 -6.01 8.01 -3.36
N LEU A 29 -5.49 6.87 -2.91
CA LEU A 29 -4.53 6.79 -1.80
C LEU A 29 -3.19 7.46 -2.13
N ALA A 30 -2.66 7.20 -3.33
CA ALA A 30 -1.41 7.81 -3.78
C ALA A 30 -1.53 9.34 -3.87
N SER A 31 -2.67 9.86 -4.35
CA SER A 31 -2.96 11.30 -4.36
C SER A 31 -3.14 11.89 -2.96
N LYS A 32 -3.74 11.16 -2.02
CA LYS A 32 -3.86 11.62 -0.62
C LYS A 32 -2.52 11.72 0.07
N LEU A 33 -1.60 10.78 -0.18
CA LEU A 33 -0.25 10.88 0.34
C LEU A 33 0.51 12.00 -0.40
N ASN A 34 0.56 12.01 -1.73
CA ASN A 34 1.34 12.98 -2.53
C ASN A 34 2.84 13.06 -2.14
N MET A 35 3.57 11.94 -2.28
CA MET A 35 4.91 11.76 -1.68
C MET A 35 5.88 11.08 -2.63
N SER A 36 7.14 11.51 -2.54
CA SER A 36 8.30 10.90 -3.20
C SER A 36 8.87 9.73 -2.38
N HIS A 37 8.81 9.81 -1.05
CA HIS A 37 9.42 8.83 -0.14
C HIS A 37 8.45 8.43 0.97
N VAL A 38 8.51 7.16 1.40
CA VAL A 38 7.73 6.64 2.53
C VAL A 38 8.59 5.75 3.45
N GLU A 39 8.26 5.75 4.73
CA GLU A 39 8.71 4.80 5.73
C GLU A 39 7.72 3.64 5.80
N LEU A 40 8.24 2.41 5.86
CA LEU A 40 7.45 1.21 6.13
C LEU A 40 7.85 0.66 7.51
N ALA A 41 6.84 0.38 8.33
CA ALA A 41 7.01 -0.33 9.59
C ALA A 41 6.11 -1.56 9.61
N TYR A 42 6.53 -2.60 10.34
CA TYR A 42 5.75 -3.82 10.52
C TYR A 42 5.61 -4.15 12.00
N ASP A 43 4.37 -4.26 12.46
CA ASP A 43 4.05 -4.83 13.75
C ASP A 43 3.79 -6.33 13.61
N GLN A 44 4.67 -7.14 14.21
CA GLN A 44 4.59 -8.60 14.17
C GLN A 44 3.43 -9.16 15.01
N LEU A 45 3.01 -8.45 16.07
CA LEU A 45 1.94 -8.90 16.97
C LEU A 45 0.58 -8.76 16.28
N THR A 46 0.31 -7.58 15.70
CA THR A 46 -0.97 -7.31 15.04
C THR A 46 -0.99 -7.70 13.56
N LYS A 47 0.18 -8.05 13.00
CA LYS A 47 0.41 -8.29 11.57
C LYS A 47 0.02 -7.09 10.72
N THR A 48 0.37 -5.89 11.19
CA THR A 48 -0.01 -4.63 10.53
C THR A 48 1.22 -3.98 9.90
N ILE A 49 1.12 -3.64 8.62
CA ILE A 49 2.07 -2.76 7.94
C ILE A 49 1.58 -1.33 8.09
N ARG A 50 2.45 -0.44 8.57
CA ARG A 50 2.24 1.01 8.54
C ARG A 50 3.05 1.61 7.40
N ILE A 51 2.41 2.47 6.60
CA ILE A 51 3.05 3.29 5.58
C ILE A 51 2.94 4.74 6.02
N LYS A 52 4.07 5.39 6.25
CA LYS A 52 4.12 6.78 6.69
C LYS A 52 4.93 7.64 5.72
N PRO A 53 4.49 8.88 5.43
CA PRO A 53 5.30 9.91 4.78
C PRO A 53 6.64 10.11 5.48
N THR A 54 7.73 10.31 4.73
CA THR A 54 8.99 10.81 5.32
C THR A 54 9.17 12.29 4.99
N VAL A 55 9.62 13.06 5.97
CA VAL A 55 9.89 14.51 5.83
C VAL A 55 11.30 14.78 5.27
N ASN A 56 12.22 13.82 5.37
CA ASN A 56 13.66 14.05 5.13
C ASN A 56 14.22 13.33 3.89
N ASP A 57 13.37 12.93 2.93
CA ASP A 57 13.73 12.10 1.77
C ASP A 57 14.47 10.78 2.12
N LYS A 58 14.41 10.37 3.39
CA LYS A 58 15.02 9.14 3.89
C LYS A 58 13.93 8.09 3.99
N GLY A 59 13.87 7.21 3.00
CA GLY A 59 12.91 6.10 3.00
C GLY A 59 12.86 5.38 1.66
N LEU A 60 11.80 4.61 1.47
CA LEU A 60 11.55 3.89 0.23
C LEU A 60 10.90 4.84 -0.78
N THR A 61 11.45 4.89 -1.98
CA THR A 61 10.92 5.71 -3.06
C THR A 61 9.57 5.19 -3.54
N VAL A 62 8.64 6.12 -3.73
CA VAL A 62 7.34 5.92 -4.36
C VAL A 62 7.48 6.31 -5.84
N ASN A 63 7.22 5.36 -6.74
CA ASN A 63 7.14 5.64 -8.17
C ASN A 63 5.68 5.51 -8.62
N LYS A 64 5.06 6.65 -8.94
CA LYS A 64 3.61 6.79 -9.21
C LYS A 64 2.78 6.33 -8.01
N ASN A 65 2.42 5.06 -7.97
CA ASN A 65 1.64 4.44 -6.90
C ASN A 65 2.31 3.17 -6.36
N LYS A 66 3.57 2.90 -6.72
CA LYS A 66 4.32 1.70 -6.33
C LYS A 66 5.44 2.06 -5.38
N ILE A 67 5.50 1.34 -4.27
CA ILE A 67 6.60 1.41 -3.30
C ILE A 67 7.49 0.20 -3.51
N GLY A 68 8.79 0.41 -3.66
CA GLY A 68 9.78 -0.67 -3.68
C GLY A 68 9.93 -1.30 -2.29
N ALA A 69 9.32 -2.47 -2.06
CA ALA A 69 9.22 -3.07 -0.72
C ALA A 69 9.93 -4.44 -0.60
N ARG A 70 10.68 -4.88 -1.62
CA ARG A 70 11.34 -6.21 -1.63
C ARG A 70 12.18 -6.48 -0.37
N GLY A 71 13.02 -5.52 0.02
CA GLY A 71 13.88 -5.63 1.20
C GLY A 71 13.07 -5.75 2.49
N PHE A 72 12.07 -4.88 2.64
CA PHE A 72 11.13 -4.87 3.77
C PHE A 72 10.37 -6.20 3.91
N LEU A 73 9.73 -6.66 2.83
CA LEU A 73 8.96 -7.92 2.83
C LEU A 73 9.85 -9.12 3.17
N LYS A 74 11.09 -9.16 2.64
CA LYS A 74 12.05 -10.22 2.94
C LYS A 74 12.50 -10.17 4.39
N HIS A 75 12.82 -8.99 4.91
CA HIS A 75 13.29 -8.80 6.28
C HIS A 75 12.26 -9.28 7.30
N PHE A 76 10.99 -8.90 7.13
CA PHE A 76 9.89 -9.28 8.01
C PHE A 76 9.24 -10.63 7.65
N LYS A 77 9.78 -11.37 6.68
CA LYS A 77 9.25 -12.66 6.20
C LYS A 77 7.76 -12.60 5.81
N ILE A 78 7.33 -11.48 5.25
CA ILE A 78 5.94 -11.27 4.80
C ILE A 78 5.74 -12.01 3.47
N GLN A 79 4.93 -13.08 3.50
CA GLN A 79 4.65 -13.91 2.32
C GLN A 79 3.26 -13.65 1.71
N CYS A 80 2.42 -12.91 2.43
CA CYS A 80 1.04 -12.60 2.04
C CYS A 80 1.04 -11.73 0.77
N LYS A 81 0.29 -12.16 -0.25
CA LYS A 81 0.14 -11.47 -1.54
C LYS A 81 -1.34 -11.31 -1.82
N GLY A 82 -1.72 -10.24 -2.51
CA GLY A 82 -3.10 -9.97 -2.87
C GLY A 82 -3.51 -8.53 -2.60
N LYS A 83 -4.82 -8.27 -2.67
CA LYS A 83 -5.40 -6.97 -2.35
C LYS A 83 -5.89 -6.96 -0.91
N TYR A 84 -5.56 -5.89 -0.19
CA TYR A 84 -5.93 -5.68 1.19
C TYR A 84 -6.66 -4.35 1.33
N CYS A 85 -7.67 -4.34 2.20
CA CYS A 85 -8.28 -3.10 2.65
C CYS A 85 -7.31 -2.34 3.56
N THR A 86 -7.42 -1.03 3.53
CA THR A 86 -6.52 -0.15 4.28
C THR A 86 -7.31 0.92 5.00
N THR A 87 -6.79 1.33 6.15
CA THR A 87 -7.31 2.43 6.93
C THR A 87 -6.32 3.58 6.87
N PHE A 88 -6.82 4.79 6.67
CA PHE A 88 -6.03 6.01 6.71
C PHE A 88 -6.29 6.73 8.02
N ASP A 89 -5.23 7.00 8.76
CA ASP A 89 -5.27 7.83 9.97
C ASP A 89 -4.86 9.26 9.59
N GLU A 90 -5.81 10.20 9.69
CA GLU A 90 -5.58 11.60 9.33
C GLU A 90 -4.70 12.33 10.36
N ASN A 91 -4.70 11.91 11.63
CA ASN A 91 -3.90 12.54 12.68
C ASN A 91 -2.42 12.22 12.50
N GLU A 92 -2.10 10.97 12.16
CA GLU A 92 -0.72 10.55 11.91
C GLU A 92 -0.27 10.69 10.45
N ASN A 93 -1.21 11.02 9.55
CA ASN A 93 -1.06 10.97 8.10
C ASN A 93 -0.44 9.64 7.64
N ALA A 94 -1.00 8.53 8.11
CA ALA A 94 -0.42 7.19 7.92
C ALA A 94 -1.47 6.19 7.41
N LEU A 95 -1.02 5.21 6.61
CA LEU A 95 -1.84 4.09 6.16
C LEU A 95 -1.51 2.84 6.95
N TYR A 96 -2.56 2.10 7.30
CA TYR A 96 -2.47 0.84 8.02
C TYR A 96 -3.07 -0.28 7.19
N ILE A 97 -2.32 -1.37 7.07
CA ILE A 97 -2.68 -2.57 6.31
C ILE A 97 -2.58 -3.77 7.23
N ARG A 98 -3.69 -4.43 7.51
CA ARG A 98 -3.70 -5.68 8.26
C ARG A 98 -3.58 -6.85 7.28
N LEU A 99 -2.55 -7.70 7.47
CA LEU A 99 -2.20 -8.83 6.59
C LEU A 99 -2.96 -10.12 6.88
#